data_AF-A0A7K3HDT1-F1
#
_entry.id   AF-A0A7K3HDT1-F1
#
_cell.length_a   1.000
_cell.length_b   1.000
_cell.length_c   1.000
_cell.angle_alpha   90.00
_cell.angle_beta   90.00
_cell.angle_gamma   90.00
#
_symmetry.space_group_name_H-M   'P 1'
#
loop_
_entity.id
_entity.type
_entity.pdbx_description
1 polymer ?
#
loop_
_entity_poly.entity_id
_entity_poly.type
_entity_poly.pdbx_seq_one_letter_code
_entity_poly.pdbx_strand_id
1 'polypeptide(L)'
;MTIRTGWSGDTLTGRVTVTTDGEGPVGLSAQWYAQDSQGAPRRPSGSPVAFRISEGGEPYTVANREARPLDCRWYVLEVTTVSGTAFRSDPWYADCLR
;
A
#
# COMPACT_ATOMS: atom_id res chain seq x y z
N MET A 1 -12.72 3.08 -2.75
CA MET A 1 -11.50 2.77 -1.96
C MET A 1 -10.48 3.89 -2.16
N THR A 2 -9.80 4.29 -1.10
CA THR A 2 -8.70 5.26 -1.15
C THR A 2 -7.49 4.68 -0.43
N ILE A 3 -6.30 4.87 -1.01
CA ILE A 3 -5.03 4.43 -0.44
C ILE A 3 -4.14 5.66 -0.33
N ARG A 4 -3.69 5.99 0.89
CA ARG A 4 -2.75 7.10 1.13
C ARG A 4 -1.45 6.55 1.71
N THR A 5 -0.35 6.84 1.04
CA THR A 5 0.98 6.33 1.41
C THR A 5 1.85 7.44 1.98
N GLY A 6 2.77 7.08 2.88
CA GLY A 6 3.72 8.01 3.50
C GLY A 6 4.54 7.36 4.61
N TRP A 7 5.62 8.03 5.04
CA TRP A 7 6.42 7.56 6.16
C TRP A 7 5.77 7.90 7.51
N SER A 8 5.88 6.96 8.44
CA SER A 8 5.68 7.17 9.87
C SER A 8 6.98 6.77 10.58
N GLY A 9 7.78 7.77 10.95
CA GLY A 9 9.19 7.55 11.30
C GLY A 9 9.95 6.91 10.14
N ASP A 10 10.69 5.83 10.40
CA ASP A 10 11.46 5.08 9.39
C ASP A 10 10.68 3.93 8.76
N THR A 11 9.35 3.90 8.88
CA THR A 11 8.50 2.87 8.27
C THR A 11 7.57 3.46 7.23
N LEU A 12 7.59 2.91 6.01
CA LEU A 12 6.67 3.30 4.96
C LEU A 12 5.31 2.68 5.28
N THR A 13 4.27 3.49 5.26
CA THR A 13 2.92 3.09 5.61
C THR A 13 1.93 3.44 4.52
N GLY A 14 0.87 2.65 4.41
CA GLY A 14 -0.25 2.87 3.51
C GLY A 14 -1.54 2.73 4.29
N ARG A 15 -2.32 3.81 4.34
CA ARG A 15 -3.65 3.83 4.98
C ARG A 15 -4.70 3.52 3.94
N VAL A 16 -5.42 2.43 4.14
CA VAL A 16 -6.49 1.96 3.28
C VAL A 16 -7.83 2.34 3.89
N THR A 17 -8.67 3.02 3.13
CA THR A 17 -10.03 3.39 3.52
C THR A 17 -11.00 2.88 2.46
N VAL A 18 -12.11 2.31 2.91
CA VAL A 18 -13.14 1.76 2.03
C VAL A 18 -14.41 2.58 2.16
N THR A 19 -14.88 3.03 1.01
CA THR A 19 -16.19 3.64 0.77
C THR A 19 -16.85 2.73 -0.27
N THR A 20 -17.85 1.96 0.15
CA THR A 20 -18.68 1.09 -0.69
C THR A 20 -20.11 1.65 -0.69
N ASP A 21 -21.05 0.92 -1.26
CA ASP A 21 -22.48 1.23 -1.34
C ASP A 21 -23.33 0.25 -0.48
N GLY A 22 -22.75 -0.30 0.59
CA GLY A 22 -23.27 -1.42 1.41
C GLY A 22 -22.69 -2.79 1.02
N GLU A 23 -22.76 -3.89 1.77
CA GLU A 23 -22.96 -4.15 3.21
C GLU A 23 -21.77 -5.02 3.70
N GLY A 24 -21.34 -4.79 4.94
CA GLY A 24 -20.43 -5.68 5.66
C GLY A 24 -18.93 -5.50 5.39
N PRO A 25 -18.07 -6.16 6.18
CA PRO A 25 -16.62 -6.03 6.03
C PRO A 25 -16.12 -6.63 4.70
N VAL A 26 -15.36 -5.85 3.93
CA VAL A 26 -14.71 -6.32 2.70
C VAL A 26 -13.40 -7.02 3.05
N GLY A 27 -13.22 -8.24 2.54
CA GLY A 27 -11.93 -8.95 2.62
C GLY A 27 -10.93 -8.40 1.60
N LEU A 28 -9.73 -8.10 2.06
CA LEU A 28 -8.67 -7.46 1.30
C LEU A 28 -7.33 -8.19 1.51
N SER A 29 -6.47 -8.13 0.49
CA SER A 29 -5.05 -8.43 0.56
C SER A 29 -4.27 -7.21 0.09
N ALA A 30 -3.18 -6.86 0.75
CA ALA A 30 -2.32 -5.76 0.36
C ALA A 30 -0.86 -6.20 0.21
N GLN A 31 -0.22 -5.78 -0.87
CA GLN A 31 1.18 -6.06 -1.16
C GLN A 31 1.89 -4.78 -1.58
N TRP A 32 3.03 -4.51 -0.97
CA TRP A 32 3.93 -3.46 -1.40
C TRP A 32 4.81 -3.93 -2.55
N TYR A 33 5.07 -3.03 -3.48
CA TYR A 33 5.99 -3.23 -4.59
C TYR A 33 7.01 -2.11 -4.61
N ALA A 34 8.27 -2.47 -4.79
CA ALA A 34 9.35 -1.54 -5.08
C ALA A 34 9.61 -1.49 -6.59
N GLN A 35 9.86 -0.29 -7.09
CA GLN A 35 10.26 -0.02 -8.46
C GLN A 35 11.46 0.94 -8.44
N ASP A 36 12.42 0.76 -9.34
CA ASP A 36 13.50 1.72 -9.52
C ASP A 36 13.08 2.89 -10.42
N SER A 37 13.89 3.95 -10.43
CA SER A 37 13.67 5.13 -11.27
C SER A 37 13.77 4.84 -12.78
N GLN A 38 14.18 3.64 -13.19
CA GLN A 38 14.38 3.25 -14.59
C GLN A 38 13.21 2.43 -15.15
N GLY A 39 12.12 2.28 -14.38
CA GLY A 39 10.92 1.60 -14.84
C GLY A 39 11.03 0.08 -14.82
N ALA A 40 11.97 -0.49 -14.05
CA ALA A 40 12.11 -1.93 -13.94
C ALA A 40 10.83 -2.62 -13.42
N PRO A 41 10.70 -3.95 -13.62
CA PRO A 41 9.55 -4.71 -13.14
C PRO A 41 9.37 -4.53 -11.63
N ARG A 42 8.12 -4.29 -11.22
CA ARG A 42 7.74 -4.17 -9.80
C ARG A 42 8.11 -5.44 -9.06
N ARG A 43 8.98 -5.32 -8.05
CA ARG A 43 9.34 -6.43 -7.17
C ARG A 43 8.55 -6.34 -5.87
N PRO A 44 7.96 -7.44 -5.38
CA PRO A 44 7.37 -7.46 -4.05
C PRO A 44 8.38 -6.98 -3.01
N SER A 45 7.92 -6.14 -2.08
CA SER A 45 8.68 -5.66 -0.94
C SER A 45 7.86 -5.97 0.30
N GLY A 46 8.38 -6.81 1.19
CA GLY A 46 7.59 -7.37 2.29
C GLY A 46 6.63 -8.47 1.87
N SER A 47 6.06 -9.12 2.88
CA SER A 47 5.00 -10.12 2.71
C SER A 47 3.63 -9.46 2.51
N PRO A 48 2.70 -10.10 1.78
CA PRO A 48 1.34 -9.60 1.65
C PRO A 48 0.60 -9.72 2.99
N VAL A 49 -0.34 -8.80 3.23
CA VAL A 49 -1.16 -8.76 4.45
C VAL A 49 -2.62 -8.88 4.07
N ALA A 50 -3.32 -9.84 4.67
CA ALA A 50 -4.76 -10.00 4.53
C ALA A 50 -5.49 -9.35 5.71
N PHE A 51 -6.60 -8.64 5.44
CA PHE A 51 -7.40 -7.97 6.47
C PHE A 51 -8.84 -7.78 6.01
N ARG A 52 -9.71 -7.37 6.94
CA ARG A 52 -11.09 -6.98 6.67
C ARG A 52 -11.32 -5.55 7.14
N ILE A 53 -12.05 -4.77 6.34
CA ILE A 53 -12.41 -3.40 6.70
C ILE A 53 -13.88 -3.15 6.33
N SER A 54 -14.62 -2.54 7.24
CA SER A 54 -15.99 -2.11 6.98
C SER A 54 -16.02 -0.73 6.33
N GLU A 55 -17.07 -0.47 5.56
CA GLU A 55 -17.35 0.87 5.05
C GLU A 55 -17.41 1.89 6.18
N GLY A 56 -16.73 3.04 6.01
CA GLY A 56 -16.70 4.11 7.02
C GLY A 56 -16.00 3.74 8.34
N GLY A 57 -15.45 2.53 8.44
CA GLY A 57 -14.68 2.07 9.59
C GLY A 57 -13.28 2.68 9.67
N GLU A 58 -12.57 2.37 10.75
CA GLU A 58 -11.19 2.83 10.96
C GLU A 58 -10.27 2.41 9.79
N PRO A 59 -9.46 3.33 9.25
CA PRO A 59 -8.51 3.00 8.19
C PRO A 59 -7.52 1.91 8.62
N TYR A 60 -7.33 0.90 7.78
CA TYR A 60 -6.31 -0.11 8.03
C TYR A 60 -4.93 0.41 7.62
N THR A 61 -3.93 0.23 8.47
CA THR A 61 -2.56 0.66 8.18
C THR A 61 -1.69 -0.53 7.77
N VAL A 62 -1.20 -0.50 6.54
CA VAL A 62 -0.28 -1.50 6.00
C VAL A 62 1.14 -0.95 6.09
N ALA A 63 2.00 -1.59 6.89
CA ALA A 63 3.40 -1.19 7.05
C ALA A 63 4.31 -1.98 6.11
N ASN A 64 5.25 -1.30 5.46
CA ASN A 64 6.39 -1.90 4.77
C ASN A 64 7.65 -1.69 5.62
N ARG A 65 8.04 -2.72 6.36
CA ARG A 65 9.27 -2.71 7.18
C ARG A 65 10.53 -3.03 6.39
N GLU A 66 10.39 -3.46 5.14
CA GLU A 66 11.50 -3.73 4.23
C GLU A 66 11.86 -2.53 3.37
N ALA A 67 10.97 -1.53 3.27
CA ALA A 67 11.30 -0.27 2.64
C ALA A 67 12.47 0.40 3.37
N ARG A 68 13.34 1.04 2.60
CA ARG A 68 14.46 1.84 3.11
C ARG A 68 14.38 3.22 2.48
N PRO A 69 14.30 4.31 3.26
CA PRO A 69 14.19 5.66 2.73
C PRO A 69 15.32 6.05 1.76
N LEU A 70 16.50 5.47 1.91
CA LEU A 70 17.70 5.86 1.16
C LEU A 70 17.92 5.10 -0.15
N ASP A 71 17.02 4.18 -0.54
CA ASP A 71 17.24 3.29 -1.69
C ASP A 71 16.95 3.93 -3.07
N CYS A 72 16.55 5.20 -3.15
CA CYS A 72 16.11 5.86 -4.40
C CYS A 72 15.08 5.02 -5.19
N ARG A 73 14.12 4.45 -4.48
CA ARG A 73 13.06 3.59 -5.02
C ARG A 73 11.69 4.25 -4.87
N TRP A 74 10.83 3.89 -5.81
CA TRP A 74 9.41 4.17 -5.78
C TRP A 74 8.70 3.00 -5.14
N TYR A 75 7.74 3.28 -4.26
CA TYR A 75 6.93 2.25 -3.65
C TYR A 75 5.46 2.45 -4.00
N VAL A 76 4.81 1.35 -4.38
CA VAL A 76 3.37 1.31 -4.67
C VAL A 76 2.74 0.26 -3.77
N LEU A 77 1.62 0.61 -3.14
CA LEU A 77 0.77 -0.35 -2.44
C LEU A 77 -0.35 -0.78 -3.38
N GLU A 78 -0.42 -2.08 -3.66
CA GLU A 78 -1.57 -2.69 -4.33
C GLU A 78 -2.46 -3.35 -3.28
N VAL A 79 -3.76 -3.11 -3.38
CA VAL A 79 -4.79 -3.72 -2.53
C VAL A 79 -5.77 -4.45 -3.43
N THR A 80 -5.95 -5.75 -3.21
CA THR A 80 -6.84 -6.61 -3.98
C THR A 80 -8.01 -7.04 -3.10
N THR A 81 -9.23 -6.90 -3.60
CA THR A 81 -10.42 -7.46 -2.95
C THR A 81 -10.49 -8.97 -3.13
N VAL A 82 -11.27 -9.66 -2.29
CA VAL A 82 -11.58 -11.08 -2.48
C VAL A 82 -12.23 -11.40 -3.83
N SER A 83 -12.91 -10.42 -4.45
CA SER A 83 -13.46 -10.53 -5.80
C SER A 83 -12.42 -10.38 -6.92
N GLY A 84 -11.15 -10.11 -6.58
CA GLY A 84 -10.05 -9.94 -7.53
C GLY A 84 -9.86 -8.52 -8.07
N THR A 85 -10.63 -7.54 -7.59
CA THR A 85 -10.47 -6.14 -8.00
C THR A 85 -9.25 -5.53 -7.33
N ALA A 86 -8.30 -5.01 -8.11
CA ALA A 86 -7.08 -4.39 -7.62
C ALA A 86 -7.16 -2.86 -7.65
N PHE A 87 -6.72 -2.23 -6.57
CA PHE A 87 -6.56 -0.79 -6.40
C PHE A 87 -5.10 -0.49 -6.08
N ARG A 88 -4.59 0.65 -6.54
CA ARG A 88 -3.19 1.02 -6.34
C ARG A 88 -3.09 2.42 -5.77
N SER A 89 -2.13 2.62 -4.88
CA SER A 89 -1.71 3.96 -4.48
C SER A 89 -1.01 4.66 -5.64
N ASP A 90 -0.93 5.99 -5.56
CA ASP A 90 0.08 6.72 -6.30
C ASP A 90 1.48 6.23 -5.90
N PRO A 91 2.46 6.25 -6.82
CA PRO A 91 3.84 5.97 -6.48
C PRO A 91 4.34 6.94 -5.41
N TRP A 92 4.83 6.40 -4.31
CA TRP A 92 5.42 7.20 -3.26
C TRP A 92 6.93 7.27 -3.45
N TYR A 93 7.47 8.49 -3.50
CA TYR A 93 8.88 8.80 -3.75
C TYR A 93 9.62 8.98 -2.43
N ALA A 94 10.59 8.10 -2.13
CA ALA A 94 11.57 8.42 -1.10
C ALA A 94 12.54 9.43 -1.69
N ASP A 95 12.48 10.67 -1.19
CA ASP A 95 13.47 11.69 -1.52
C ASP A 95 14.85 11.06 -1.41
N CYS A 96 15.54 10.98 -2.55
CA CYS A 96 16.97 10.69 -2.57
C CYS A 96 17.61 11.84 -1.80
N LEU A 97 17.77 11.69 -0.49
CA LEU A 97 18.58 12.61 0.32
C LEU A 97 19.99 12.54 -0.28
N ARG A 98 20.30 13.55 -1.09
CA ARG A 98 21.64 13.82 -1.61
C ARG A 98 22.55 14.26 -0.47
#